data_AF-A0A1V1PRU7-F1
#
_entry.id   AF-A0A1V1PRU7-F1
#
_cell.length_a   1.000
_cell.length_b   1.000
_cell.length_c   1.000
_cell.angle_alpha   90.00
_cell.angle_beta   90.00
_cell.angle_gamma   90.00
#
_symmetry.space_group_name_H-M   'P 1'
#
loop_
_entity.id
_entity.type
_entity.pdbx_description
1 polymer ?
#
loop_
_entity_poly.entity_id
_entity_poly.type
_entity_poly.pdbx_seq_one_letter_code
_entity_poly.pdbx_strand_id
1 'polypeptide(L)'
;MRYRIEYLFESTDERSVCHSAVTEGNLNDAEEAARRGRVLAQLSFGADGFQIRDLRDKGRIVSLEPFDPLKWALAGDHVIH
;
A
#
# COMPACT_ATOMS: atom_id res chain seq x y z
N MET A 1 13.40 -10.84 -1.51
CA MET A 1 12.01 -11.29 -1.28
C MET A 1 11.13 -10.67 -2.35
N ARG A 2 9.91 -11.17 -2.55
CA ARG A 2 9.03 -10.67 -3.61
C ARG A 2 7.76 -10.11 -3.00
N TYR A 3 7.51 -8.84 -3.23
CA TYR A 3 6.37 -8.11 -2.66
C TYR A 3 5.46 -7.63 -3.77
N ARG A 4 4.15 -7.56 -3.48
CA ARG A 4 3.18 -6.88 -4.32
C ARG A 4 2.75 -5.60 -3.63
N ILE A 5 2.93 -4.48 -4.31
CA ILE A 5 2.42 -3.18 -3.92
C ILE A 5 1.04 -3.06 -4.55
N GLU A 6 0.02 -2.79 -3.76
CA GLU A 6 -1.35 -2.60 -4.19
C GLU A 6 -1.79 -1.20 -3.77
N TYR A 7 -2.06 -0.33 -4.74
CA TYR A 7 -2.59 1.00 -4.50
C TYR A 7 -4.10 0.91 -4.30
N LEU A 8 -4.61 1.65 -3.32
CA LEU A 8 -6.00 1.59 -2.88
C LEU A 8 -6.72 2.89 -3.24
N PHE A 9 -7.93 2.81 -3.79
CA PHE A 9 -8.83 3.96 -3.95
C PHE A 9 -9.27 4.49 -2.59
N GLU A 10 -9.54 3.59 -1.65
CA GLU A 10 -9.88 3.91 -0.29
C GLU A 10 -8.86 3.26 0.64
N SER A 11 -8.02 4.07 1.26
CA SER A 11 -6.92 3.58 2.10
C SER A 11 -7.37 2.76 3.33
N THR A 12 -8.65 2.80 3.69
CA THR A 12 -9.28 2.00 4.76
C THR A 12 -9.88 0.69 4.29
N ASP A 13 -9.99 0.44 2.98
CA ASP A 13 -10.54 -0.79 2.42
C ASP A 13 -9.48 -1.56 1.60
N GLU A 14 -9.02 -2.69 2.13
CA GLU A 14 -7.97 -3.53 1.52
C GLU A 14 -8.37 -4.15 0.17
N ARG A 15 -9.66 -4.10 -0.20
CA ARG A 15 -10.20 -4.65 -1.46
C ARG A 15 -10.32 -3.59 -2.54
N SER A 16 -10.16 -2.31 -2.21
CA SER A 16 -10.27 -1.16 -3.11
C SER A 16 -9.05 -0.99 -4.03
N VAL A 17 -8.41 -2.09 -4.42
CA VAL A 17 -7.18 -2.07 -5.21
C VAL A 17 -7.45 -1.49 -6.61
N CYS A 18 -6.81 -0.37 -6.90
CA CYS A 18 -6.92 0.33 -8.19
C CYS A 18 -5.78 -0.02 -9.15
N HIS A 19 -4.60 -0.30 -8.59
CA HIS A 19 -3.40 -0.62 -9.34
C HIS A 19 -2.48 -1.49 -8.50
N SER A 20 -1.71 -2.36 -9.16
CA SER A 20 -0.74 -3.20 -8.46
C SER A 20 0.57 -3.29 -9.22
N ALA A 21 1.67 -3.25 -8.49
CA ALA A 21 3.01 -3.48 -9.00
C ALA A 21 3.68 -4.60 -8.20
N VAL A 22 4.64 -5.28 -8.82
CA VAL A 22 5.44 -6.31 -8.15
C VAL A 22 6.88 -5.84 -8.10
N THR A 23 7.49 -5.98 -6.93
CA THR A 23 8.88 -5.60 -6.71
C THR A 23 9.65 -6.73 -6.03
N GLU A 24 10.94 -6.80 -6.32
CA GLU A 24 11.88 -7.72 -5.69
C GLU A 24 12.84 -6.91 -4.82
N GLY A 25 13.12 -7.40 -3.62
CA GLY A 25 13.96 -6.68 -2.66
C GLY A 25 13.66 -7.04 -1.22
N ASN A 26 14.03 -6.15 -0.31
CA ASN A 26 13.56 -6.16 1.08
C ASN A 26 12.25 -5.34 1.21
N LEU A 27 11.64 -5.33 2.40
CA LEU A 27 10.38 -4.60 2.62
C LEU A 27 10.58 -3.08 2.46
N ASN A 28 11.71 -2.55 2.91
CA ASN A 28 12.03 -1.12 2.82
C ASN A 28 12.14 -0.66 1.36
N ASP A 29 12.73 -1.47 0.48
CA ASP A 29 12.80 -1.20 -0.96
C ASP A 29 11.39 -1.15 -1.58
N ALA A 30 10.48 -2.00 -1.10
CA ALA A 30 9.10 -2.06 -1.55
C ALA A 30 8.28 -0.84 -1.07
N GLU A 31 8.47 -0.42 0.18
CA GLU A 31 7.88 0.81 0.71
C GLU A 31 8.38 2.05 -0.03
N GLU A 32 9.68 2.14 -0.29
CA GLU A 32 10.25 3.24 -1.05
C GLU A 32 9.71 3.25 -2.49
N ALA A 33 9.59 2.09 -3.14
CA ALA A 33 8.98 1.98 -4.46
C ALA A 33 7.50 2.41 -4.45
N ALA A 34 6.72 2.04 -3.43
CA ALA A 34 5.33 2.45 -3.28
C ALA A 34 5.20 3.97 -3.11
N ARG A 35 6.06 4.58 -2.27
CA ARG A 35 6.10 6.04 -2.09
C ARG A 35 6.52 6.78 -3.35
N ARG A 36 7.50 6.26 -4.11
CA ARG A 36 7.88 6.83 -5.41
C ARG A 36 6.75 6.76 -6.44
N GLY A 37 5.95 5.70 -6.41
CA GLY A 37 4.79 5.53 -7.28
C GLY A 37 3.57 6.35 -6.89
N ARG A 38 3.56 7.00 -5.71
CA ARG A 38 2.43 7.78 -5.18
C ARG A 38 1.85 8.76 -6.20
N VAL A 39 2.65 9.68 -6.73
CA VAL A 39 2.15 10.76 -7.59
C VAL A 39 1.43 10.19 -8.82
N LEU A 40 2.03 9.17 -9.44
CA LEU A 40 1.41 8.47 -10.57
C LEU A 40 0.12 7.77 -10.14
N ALA A 41 0.13 7.08 -9.01
CA ALA A 41 -1.04 6.36 -8.51
C ALA A 41 -2.22 7.30 -8.19
N GLN A 42 -1.95 8.45 -7.58
CA GLN A 42 -2.95 9.47 -7.30
C GLN A 42 -3.52 10.07 -8.58
N LEU A 43 -2.67 10.45 -9.53
CA LEU A 43 -3.10 11.13 -10.76
C LEU A 43 -3.78 10.21 -11.77
N SER A 44 -3.28 8.98 -11.93
CA SER A 44 -3.76 8.04 -12.94
C SER A 44 -4.87 7.13 -12.45
N PHE A 45 -4.89 6.80 -11.15
CA PHE A 45 -5.81 5.82 -10.58
C PHE A 45 -6.59 6.35 -9.40
N GLY A 46 -6.48 7.62 -9.02
CA GLY A 46 -7.20 8.18 -7.88
C GLY A 46 -6.85 7.51 -6.55
N ALA A 47 -5.66 6.91 -6.45
CA ALA A 47 -5.25 6.20 -5.26
C ALA A 47 -5.13 7.13 -4.05
N ASP A 48 -5.49 6.62 -2.89
CA ASP A 48 -5.48 7.32 -1.62
C ASP A 48 -4.53 6.68 -0.58
N GLY A 49 -4.03 5.49 -0.89
CA GLY A 49 -3.00 4.81 -0.11
C GLY A 49 -2.44 3.61 -0.85
N PHE A 50 -1.63 2.82 -0.15
CA PHE A 50 -1.13 1.55 -0.64
C PHE A 50 -1.06 0.51 0.47
N GLN A 51 -1.09 -0.76 0.07
CA GLN A 51 -0.71 -1.89 0.91
C GLN A 51 0.39 -2.69 0.22
N ILE A 52 1.21 -3.37 1.02
CA ILE A 52 2.25 -4.27 0.54
C ILE A 52 1.93 -5.67 1.03
N ARG A 53 1.87 -6.61 0.09
CA ARG A 53 1.67 -8.04 0.36
C ARG A 53 2.96 -8.83 0.14
N ASP A 54 3.33 -9.67 1.10
CA ASP A 54 4.41 -10.64 0.91
C ASP A 54 3.89 -11.84 0.11
N LEU A 55 4.44 -12.04 -1.09
CA LEU A 55 4.04 -13.15 -1.96
C LEU A 55 4.59 -14.50 -1.51
N ARG A 56 5.56 -14.53 -0.59
CA ARG A 56 6.07 -15.77 0.01
C ARG A 56 5.17 -16.29 1.12
N ASP A 57 4.47 -15.40 1.82
CA ASP A 57 3.55 -15.73 2.92
C ASP A 57 2.08 -15.59 2.50
N LYS A 58 1.68 -16.31 1.44
CA LYS A 58 0.29 -16.35 0.93
C LYS A 58 -0.35 -14.99 0.60
N GLY A 59 0.45 -13.94 0.39
CA GLY A 59 -0.07 -12.59 0.15
C GLY A 59 -0.52 -11.88 1.42
N ARG A 60 0.07 -12.22 2.59
CA ARG A 60 -0.13 -11.50 3.84
C ARG A 60 0.22 -10.02 3.67
N ILE A 61 -0.65 -9.13 4.18
CA ILE A 61 -0.37 -7.69 4.24
C ILE A 61 0.71 -7.48 5.29
N VAL A 62 1.83 -6.88 4.88
CA VAL A 62 2.98 -6.57 5.72
C VAL A 62 3.17 -5.08 5.94
N SER A 63 2.48 -4.25 5.15
CA SER A 63 2.42 -2.80 5.32
C SER A 63 1.12 -2.27 4.72
N LEU A 64 0.50 -1.28 5.34
CA LEU A 64 -0.69 -0.58 4.87
C LEU A 64 -0.52 0.89 5.24
N GLU A 65 -0.56 1.76 4.24
CA GLU A 65 -0.28 3.18 4.41
C GLU A 65 -1.20 4.09 3.56
N PRO A 66 -2.06 4.93 4.17
CA PRO A 66 -2.61 6.11 3.51
C PRO A 66 -1.54 7.06 2.95
N PHE A 67 -1.88 7.79 1.89
CA PHE A 67 -1.06 8.91 1.42
C PHE A 67 -1.30 10.21 2.18
N ASP A 68 -2.48 10.35 2.78
CA ASP A 68 -2.83 11.46 3.65
C ASP A 68 -2.67 11.04 5.13
N PRO A 69 -1.71 11.62 5.88
CA PRO A 69 -1.49 11.29 7.27
C PRO A 69 -2.67 11.66 8.18
N LEU A 70 -3.54 12.60 7.78
CA LEU A 70 -4.76 12.91 8.53
C LEU A 70 -5.76 11.75 8.53
N LYS A 71 -5.72 10.89 7.50
CA LYS A 71 -6.58 9.70 7.44
C LYS A 71 -6.20 8.66 8.49
N TRP A 72 -4.93 8.57 8.91
CA TRP A 72 -4.55 7.75 10.05
C TRP A 72 -5.14 8.25 11.37
N ALA A 73 -5.09 9.56 11.59
CA ALA A 73 -5.61 10.17 12.81
C ALA A 73 -7.13 10.00 12.92
N LEU A 74 -7.83 9.95 11.78
CA LEU A 74 -9.28 9.72 11.70
C LEU A 74 -9.67 8.24 11.68
N ALA A 75 -8.77 7.35 11.23
CA ALA A 75 -9.04 5.91 11.12
C ALA A 75 -9.04 5.17 12.46
N GLY A 76 -8.61 5.81 13.57
CA GLY A 76 -8.76 5.31 14.95
C GLY A 76 -8.27 3.87 15.18
N ASP A 77 -7.09 3.72 15.78
CA ASP A 77 -6.65 2.46 16.45
C ASP A 77 -6.63 1.16 15.61
N HIS A 78 -6.58 1.22 14.28
CA HIS A 78 -6.32 0.02 13.48
C HIS A 78 -4.82 -0.28 13.39
N VAL A 79 -4.26 -0.75 14.52
CA VAL A 79 -2.97 -1.44 14.55
C VAL A 79 -3.16 -2.82 13.90
N ILE A 80 -2.61 -3.02 12.71
CA ILE A 80 -2.49 -4.36 12.12
C ILE A 80 -1.37 -5.09 12.89
N HIS A 81 -1.76 -6.07 13.71
CA HIS A 81 -0.85 -7.02 14.39
C HIS A 81 -0.34 -8.11 13.43
#